data_AF-A0A150WU43-F1
#
_entry.id   AF-A0A150WU43-F1
#
_cell.length_a   1.000
_cell.length_b   1.000
_cell.length_c   1.000
_cell.angle_alpha   90.00
_cell.angle_beta   90.00
_cell.angle_gamma   90.00
#
_symmetry.space_group_name_H-M   'P 1'
#
loop_
_entity.id
_entity.type
_entity.pdbx_description
1 polymer ?
#
loop_
_entity_poly.entity_id
_entity_poly.type
_entity_poly.pdbx_seq_one_letter_code
_entity_poly.pdbx_strand_id
1 'polypeptide(L)'
;MKTFVLFFIMMFSLAAMAGPLENRESNGGKGIVVGNKAYLLDLLERTPYDAYLPAKKPFVFGLKKEVVFRAFPASFPREKIYLKLLELNQFSPEVMMRLYNTARRLQWQLVEGPLALTADDTFLDGRWQGYQLVQLAERRVNVIRIDRAMWQRLDDVNKVALVIHEIVYSAIDPLSTEFRSDLTRFFVSSIFSKEDFPAMNYAHTRLFWQSVFFLNPVIRD
;
A
#
# COMPACT_ATOMS: atom_id res chain seq x y z
N MET A 1 21.58 35.22 40.17
CA MET A 1 20.62 34.11 40.00
C MET A 1 19.40 34.45 39.11
N LYS A 2 19.48 35.39 38.16
CA LYS A 2 18.36 35.70 37.24
C LYS A 2 18.64 35.31 35.77
N THR A 3 19.86 34.90 35.46
CA THR A 3 20.30 34.55 34.10
C THR A 3 20.07 33.08 33.72
N PHE A 4 19.77 32.21 34.69
CA PHE A 4 19.60 30.76 34.44
C PHE A 4 18.20 30.36 33.98
N VAL A 5 17.18 31.21 34.19
CA VAL A 5 15.79 30.90 33.80
C VAL A 5 15.54 31.11 32.31
N LEU A 6 16.31 31.99 31.66
CA LEU A 6 16.13 32.28 30.23
C LEU A 6 16.62 31.15 29.31
N PHE A 7 17.59 30.35 29.77
CA PHE A 7 18.15 29.24 29.00
C PHE A 7 17.19 28.03 28.92
N PHE A 8 16.36 27.84 29.95
CA PHE A 8 15.40 26.73 29.99
C PHE A 8 14.19 26.97 29.08
N ILE A 9 13.80 28.24 28.86
CA ILE A 9 12.69 28.60 27.97
C ILE A 9 13.09 28.41 26.49
N MET A 10 14.36 28.66 26.12
CA MET A 10 14.81 28.43 24.74
C MET A 10 14.96 26.95 24.36
N MET A 11 15.22 26.05 25.32
CA MET A 11 15.32 24.61 25.03
C MET A 11 13.96 23.93 24.85
N PHE A 12 12.89 24.45 25.43
CA PHE A 12 11.53 23.95 25.16
C PHE A 12 10.97 24.40 23.81
N SER A 13 11.48 25.49 23.23
CA SER A 13 11.03 26.01 21.93
C SER A 13 11.58 25.23 20.73
N LEU A 14 12.68 24.50 20.88
CA LEU A 14 13.26 23.68 19.81
C LEU A 14 12.49 22.37 19.57
N ALA A 15 11.78 21.84 20.58
CA ALA A 15 10.91 20.68 20.41
C ALA A 15 9.63 21.01 19.60
N ALA A 16 9.19 22.28 19.59
CA ALA A 16 8.06 22.76 18.79
C ALA A 16 8.43 23.09 17.34
N MET A 17 9.72 23.01 16.98
CA MET A 17 10.25 23.21 15.63
C MET A 17 10.68 21.87 14.98
N ALA A 18 10.25 20.73 15.53
CA ALA A 18 10.12 19.50 14.73
C ALA A 18 8.95 19.71 13.75
N GLY A 19 9.23 20.41 12.66
CA GLY A 19 8.30 20.66 11.56
C GLY A 19 7.76 19.36 10.95
N PRO A 20 6.78 19.46 10.03
CA PRO A 20 5.68 18.53 9.76
C PRO A 20 6.07 17.23 9.03
N LEU A 21 7.11 16.53 9.49
CA LEU A 21 7.45 15.19 9.00
C LEU A 21 6.40 14.15 9.45
N GLU A 22 5.76 14.33 10.61
CA GLU A 22 4.67 13.45 11.06
C GLU A 22 3.36 13.61 10.27
N ASN A 23 3.19 14.73 9.56
CA ASN A 23 1.96 15.05 8.83
C ASN A 23 2.16 15.09 7.31
N ARG A 24 3.22 14.49 6.78
CA ARG A 24 3.31 14.24 5.34
C ARG A 24 2.30 13.15 5.00
N GLU A 25 1.07 13.58 4.72
CA GLU A 25 0.01 12.74 4.18
C GLU A 25 0.50 12.15 2.87
N SER A 26 0.70 10.84 2.86
CA SER A 26 1.05 10.11 1.65
C SER A 26 -0.23 9.52 1.06
N ASN A 27 -0.40 9.65 -0.26
CA ASN A 27 -1.52 9.08 -1.01
C ASN A 27 -1.64 7.59 -0.68
N GLY A 28 -2.60 7.23 0.17
CA GLY A 28 -3.02 5.84 0.33
C GLY A 28 -4.04 5.48 -0.74
N GLY A 29 -4.54 4.25 -0.72
CA GLY A 29 -5.45 3.73 -1.73
C GLY A 29 -6.72 4.56 -1.84
N LYS A 30 -6.98 5.05 -3.06
CA LYS A 30 -8.26 5.68 -3.43
C LYS A 30 -9.23 4.64 -3.94
N GLY A 31 -10.51 4.91 -3.77
CA GLY A 31 -11.57 4.04 -4.24
C GLY A 31 -12.75 4.79 -4.79
N ILE A 32 -13.59 4.06 -5.50
CA ILE A 32 -14.89 4.55 -5.94
C ILE A 32 -16.00 3.76 -5.29
N VAL A 33 -17.13 4.43 -5.12
CA VAL A 33 -18.34 3.83 -4.59
C VAL A 33 -19.35 3.61 -5.72
N VAL A 34 -19.80 2.36 -5.87
CA VAL A 34 -20.85 1.97 -6.83
C VAL A 34 -21.96 1.23 -6.06
N GLY A 35 -23.10 1.91 -5.86
CA GLY A 35 -24.18 1.39 -5.02
C GLY A 35 -23.68 1.11 -3.59
N ASN A 36 -23.79 -0.13 -3.12
CA ASN A 36 -23.35 -0.52 -1.77
C ASN A 36 -21.89 -1.00 -1.70
N LYS A 37 -21.20 -1.09 -2.84
CA LYS A 37 -19.82 -1.60 -2.91
C LYS A 37 -18.81 -0.49 -3.07
N ALA A 38 -17.62 -0.73 -2.55
CA ALA A 38 -16.43 0.09 -2.82
C ALA A 38 -15.46 -0.73 -3.68
N TYR A 39 -14.67 -0.04 -4.50
CA TYR A 39 -13.66 -0.62 -5.38
C TYR A 39 -12.37 0.16 -5.26
N LEU A 40 -11.23 -0.53 -5.24
CA LEU A 40 -9.92 0.12 -5.32
C LEU A 40 -9.77 0.69 -6.74
N LEU A 41 -9.53 2.01 -6.84
CA LEU A 41 -9.50 2.71 -8.12
C LEU A 41 -8.42 2.14 -9.05
N ASP A 42 -7.21 1.91 -8.53
CA ASP A 42 -6.08 1.33 -9.30
C ASP A 42 -6.41 -0.01 -9.95
N LEU A 43 -7.12 -0.86 -9.21
CA LEU A 43 -7.51 -2.17 -9.71
C LEU A 43 -8.59 -2.05 -10.78
N LEU A 44 -9.53 -1.14 -10.55
CA LEU A 44 -10.68 -0.95 -11.42
C LEU A 44 -10.32 -0.28 -12.75
N GLU A 45 -9.40 0.69 -12.75
CA GLU A 45 -8.97 1.40 -13.96
C GLU A 45 -8.19 0.50 -14.92
N ARG A 46 -7.44 -0.47 -14.41
CA ARG A 46 -6.58 -1.34 -15.21
C ARG A 46 -7.13 -2.74 -15.44
N THR A 47 -7.84 -3.31 -14.47
CA THR A 47 -8.26 -4.72 -14.48
C THR A 47 -9.71 -4.93 -14.02
N PRO A 48 -10.70 -4.18 -14.55
CA PRO A 48 -12.06 -4.16 -14.00
C PRO A 48 -12.77 -5.52 -13.98
N TYR A 49 -12.33 -6.47 -14.81
CA TYR A 49 -13.00 -7.77 -14.99
C TYR A 49 -12.09 -8.99 -14.78
N ASP A 50 -10.80 -8.79 -14.52
CA ASP A 50 -9.84 -9.89 -14.51
C ASP A 50 -8.98 -9.97 -13.25
N ALA A 51 -9.27 -9.13 -12.26
CA ALA A 51 -8.64 -9.22 -10.95
C ALA A 51 -8.88 -10.60 -10.33
N TYR A 52 -7.80 -11.27 -9.91
CA TYR A 52 -7.88 -12.61 -9.33
C TYR A 52 -7.06 -12.78 -8.06
N LEU A 53 -7.46 -13.78 -7.27
CA LEU A 53 -6.71 -14.26 -6.12
C LEU A 53 -6.25 -15.70 -6.36
N PRO A 54 -5.00 -16.03 -5.99
CA PRO A 54 -4.50 -17.40 -6.11
C PRO A 54 -5.32 -18.36 -5.26
N ALA A 55 -5.74 -19.48 -5.87
CA ALA A 55 -6.51 -20.52 -5.20
C ALA A 55 -5.63 -21.60 -4.53
N LYS A 56 -4.36 -21.70 -4.93
CA LYS A 56 -3.42 -22.74 -4.48
C LYS A 56 -2.20 -22.14 -3.81
N LYS A 57 -1.61 -22.90 -2.88
CA LYS A 57 -0.34 -22.56 -2.22
C LYS A 57 0.82 -23.01 -3.10
N PRO A 58 1.60 -22.09 -3.71
CA PRO A 58 2.92 -22.46 -4.16
C PRO A 58 3.77 -22.77 -2.91
N PHE A 59 4.60 -23.82 -2.98
CA PHE A 59 5.55 -24.12 -1.91
C PHE A 59 6.66 -23.08 -1.93
N VAL A 60 6.89 -22.41 -0.80
CA VAL A 60 7.99 -21.45 -0.61
C VAL A 60 8.70 -21.77 0.69
N PHE A 61 10.00 -22.03 0.62
CA PHE A 61 10.81 -22.32 1.80
C PHE A 61 11.04 -21.05 2.62
N GLY A 62 10.84 -21.13 3.94
CA GLY A 62 11.19 -20.05 4.88
C GLY A 62 10.11 -19.00 5.17
N LEU A 63 9.01 -18.94 4.40
CA LEU A 63 7.88 -18.06 4.71
C LEU A 63 6.96 -18.73 5.75
N LYS A 64 6.91 -18.20 6.97
CA LYS A 64 6.03 -18.73 8.04
C LYS A 64 4.68 -18.03 8.01
N LYS A 65 3.62 -18.78 7.74
CA LYS A 65 2.23 -18.29 7.70
C LYS A 65 1.85 -17.52 8.97
N GLU A 66 2.31 -17.98 10.13
CA GLU A 66 2.03 -17.41 11.44
C GLU A 66 2.61 -16.00 11.60
N VAL A 67 3.69 -15.69 10.89
CA VAL A 67 4.29 -14.35 10.91
C VAL A 67 3.42 -13.37 10.14
N VAL A 68 2.95 -13.75 8.95
CA VAL A 68 1.97 -12.97 8.18
C VAL A 68 0.70 -12.77 8.99
N PHE A 69 0.19 -13.83 9.60
CA PHE A 69 -1.08 -13.79 10.35
C PHE A 69 -1.04 -12.89 11.59
N ARG A 70 0.15 -12.66 12.16
CA ARG A 70 0.38 -11.71 13.26
C ARG A 70 0.54 -10.27 12.78
N ALA A 71 0.97 -10.05 11.54
CA ALA A 71 1.14 -8.71 10.99
C ALA A 71 -0.21 -8.05 10.64
N PHE A 72 -1.27 -8.83 10.44
CA PHE A 72 -2.57 -8.33 9.99
C PHE A 72 -3.69 -8.54 11.02
N PRO A 73 -4.65 -7.61 11.13
CA PRO A 73 -5.82 -7.75 12.00
C PRO A 73 -6.65 -8.99 11.67
N ALA A 74 -7.39 -9.50 12.67
CA ALA A 74 -8.15 -10.73 12.49
C ALA A 74 -9.27 -10.64 11.46
N SER A 75 -9.82 -9.43 11.27
CA SER A 75 -10.84 -9.09 10.30
C SER A 75 -10.34 -9.04 8.85
N PHE A 76 -9.03 -9.15 8.62
CA PHE A 76 -8.47 -9.12 7.27
C PHE A 76 -8.51 -10.51 6.63
N PRO A 77 -8.58 -10.62 5.29
CA PRO A 77 -8.51 -11.89 4.58
C PRO A 77 -7.07 -12.45 4.58
N ARG A 78 -6.54 -12.77 5.77
CA ARG A 78 -5.12 -13.10 6.03
C ARG A 78 -4.60 -14.24 5.18
N GLU A 79 -5.40 -15.28 4.95
CA GLU A 79 -5.01 -16.37 4.07
C GLU A 79 -4.83 -15.90 2.62
N LYS A 80 -5.73 -15.06 2.12
CA LYS A 80 -5.68 -14.56 0.74
C LYS A 80 -4.51 -13.59 0.55
N ILE A 81 -4.23 -12.75 1.54
CA ILE A 81 -3.03 -11.89 1.56
C ILE A 81 -1.76 -12.75 1.53
N TYR A 82 -1.69 -13.77 2.39
CA TYR A 82 -0.58 -14.72 2.44
C TYR A 82 -0.36 -15.41 1.08
N LEU A 83 -1.41 -15.95 0.48
CA LEU A 83 -1.35 -16.60 -0.82
C LEU A 83 -0.90 -15.63 -1.91
N LYS A 84 -1.36 -14.38 -1.87
CA LYS A 84 -0.95 -13.37 -2.85
C LYS A 84 0.53 -13.02 -2.73
N LEU A 85 1.04 -12.84 -1.51
CA LEU A 85 2.48 -12.64 -1.28
C LEU A 85 3.30 -13.85 -1.76
N LEU A 86 2.84 -15.07 -1.50
CA LEU A 86 3.50 -16.29 -1.97
C LEU A 86 3.53 -16.41 -3.49
N GLU A 87 2.46 -16.00 -4.17
CA GLU A 87 2.40 -16.00 -5.64
C GLU A 87 3.48 -15.11 -6.26
N LEU A 88 3.82 -13.97 -5.62
CA LEU A 88 4.90 -13.10 -6.07
C LEU A 88 6.29 -13.78 -6.06
N ASN A 89 6.45 -14.91 -5.35
CA ASN A 89 7.67 -15.70 -5.42
C ASN A 89 7.89 -16.32 -6.82
N GLN A 90 6.82 -16.56 -7.58
CA GLN A 90 6.92 -17.03 -8.96
C GLN A 90 7.50 -15.94 -9.88
N PHE A 91 7.27 -14.69 -9.52
CA PHE A 91 7.76 -13.52 -10.22
C PHE A 91 9.18 -13.14 -9.84
N SER A 92 9.42 -12.85 -8.57
CA SER A 92 10.75 -12.61 -8.03
C SER A 92 10.76 -12.92 -6.52
N PRO A 93 11.52 -13.93 -6.08
CA PRO A 93 11.71 -14.22 -4.65
C PRO A 93 12.21 -13.00 -3.86
N GLU A 94 13.06 -12.18 -4.44
CA GLU A 94 13.62 -10.98 -3.82
C GLU A 94 12.55 -9.90 -3.60
N VAL A 95 11.72 -9.63 -4.62
CA VAL A 95 10.59 -8.69 -4.50
C VAL A 95 9.59 -9.21 -3.46
N MET A 96 9.25 -10.49 -3.50
CA MET A 96 8.37 -11.12 -2.51
C MET A 96 8.92 -10.94 -1.09
N MET A 97 10.20 -11.25 -0.86
CA MET A 97 10.82 -11.12 0.47
C MET A 97 10.88 -9.67 0.95
N ARG A 98 11.11 -8.72 0.04
CA ARG A 98 11.06 -7.29 0.38
C ARG A 98 9.65 -6.87 0.81
N LEU A 99 8.63 -7.20 0.02
CA LEU A 99 7.24 -6.88 0.35
C LEU A 99 6.78 -7.55 1.65
N TYR A 100 7.17 -8.80 1.86
CA TYR A 100 6.92 -9.52 3.12
C TYR A 100 7.57 -8.80 4.32
N ASN A 101 8.82 -8.38 4.20
CA ASN A 101 9.50 -7.66 5.27
C ASN A 101 8.90 -6.26 5.51
N THR A 102 8.45 -5.56 4.46
CA THR A 102 7.71 -4.31 4.59
C THR A 102 6.40 -4.55 5.34
N ALA A 103 5.59 -5.53 4.94
CA ALA A 103 4.33 -5.84 5.58
C ALA A 103 4.45 -6.10 7.09
N ARG A 104 5.56 -6.70 7.53
CA ARG A 104 5.86 -6.96 8.95
C ARG A 104 6.18 -5.72 9.77
N ARG A 105 6.63 -4.64 9.13
CA ARG A 105 6.96 -3.37 9.78
C ARG A 105 5.77 -2.43 9.86
N LEU A 106 4.74 -2.69 9.05
CA LEU A 106 3.52 -1.90 9.02
C LEU A 106 2.59 -2.28 10.18
N GLN A 107 1.90 -1.27 10.71
CA GLN A 107 0.79 -1.40 11.65
C GLN A 107 -0.50 -1.09 10.90
N TRP A 108 -1.57 -1.84 11.19
CA TRP A 108 -2.84 -1.70 10.48
C TRP A 108 -3.94 -1.29 11.45
N GLN A 109 -4.67 -0.24 11.11
CA GLN A 109 -5.75 0.30 11.93
C GLN A 109 -7.00 0.47 11.09
N LEU A 110 -8.10 -0.15 11.52
CA LEU A 110 -9.43 0.18 11.02
C LEU A 110 -9.96 1.35 11.84
N VAL A 111 -10.07 2.53 11.23
CA VAL A 111 -10.50 3.74 11.91
C VAL A 111 -11.96 4.09 11.58
N GLU A 112 -12.61 4.74 12.54
CA GLU A 112 -13.96 5.26 12.35
C GLU A 112 -13.92 6.61 11.63
N GLY A 113 -14.92 6.83 10.77
CA GLY A 113 -15.08 8.05 10.01
C GLY A 113 -14.32 8.07 8.68
N PRO A 114 -14.76 8.95 7.75
CA PRO A 114 -14.15 9.06 6.44
C PRO A 114 -12.72 9.59 6.54
N LEU A 115 -11.83 9.04 5.74
CA LEU A 115 -10.49 9.56 5.54
C LEU A 115 -10.52 10.77 4.59
N ALA A 116 -9.62 11.74 4.79
CA ALA A 116 -9.52 12.91 3.93
C ALA A 116 -9.03 12.50 2.53
N LEU A 117 -9.69 13.03 1.49
CA LEU A 117 -9.21 12.88 0.13
C LEU A 117 -7.95 13.73 -0.07
N THR A 118 -6.89 13.11 -0.57
CA THR A 118 -5.70 13.84 -0.98
C THR A 118 -5.92 14.53 -2.33
N ALA A 119 -5.30 15.69 -2.53
CA ALA A 119 -5.51 16.54 -3.70
C ALA A 119 -4.97 15.96 -5.03
N ASP A 120 -4.19 14.88 -4.94
CA ASP A 120 -3.19 14.56 -5.96
C ASP A 120 -3.63 13.48 -6.98
N ASP A 121 -4.85 12.97 -6.93
CA ASP A 121 -5.33 12.06 -7.97
C ASP A 121 -6.74 12.42 -8.42
N THR A 122 -6.81 12.74 -9.71
CA THR A 122 -8.01 12.70 -10.51
C THR A 122 -8.21 11.30 -11.08
N PHE A 123 -9.43 11.00 -11.55
CA PHE A 123 -9.67 9.80 -12.35
C PHE A 123 -8.72 9.79 -13.55
N LEU A 124 -7.93 8.71 -13.72
CA LEU A 124 -7.08 8.57 -14.91
C LEU A 124 -7.95 8.31 -16.14
N ASP A 125 -9.05 7.59 -15.94
CA ASP A 125 -10.02 7.28 -16.98
C ASP A 125 -11.35 8.03 -16.73
N GLY A 126 -11.74 8.85 -17.71
CA GLY A 126 -12.97 9.63 -17.67
C GLY A 126 -14.24 8.81 -17.49
N ARG A 127 -14.21 7.50 -17.77
CA ARG A 127 -15.35 6.57 -17.58
C ARG A 127 -15.87 6.50 -16.14
N TRP A 128 -15.04 6.86 -15.16
CA TRP A 128 -15.38 6.83 -13.74
C TRP A 128 -15.80 8.22 -13.22
N GLN A 129 -15.80 9.24 -14.08
CA GLN A 129 -16.34 10.55 -13.72
C GLN A 129 -17.82 10.43 -13.35
N GLY A 130 -18.20 11.04 -12.22
CA GLY A 130 -19.56 10.99 -11.68
C GLY A 130 -19.77 9.96 -10.58
N TYR A 131 -18.83 9.01 -10.37
CA TYR A 131 -18.84 8.17 -9.17
C TYR A 131 -18.25 8.91 -7.98
N GLN A 132 -18.73 8.59 -6.78
CA GLN A 132 -18.20 9.15 -5.55
C GLN A 132 -16.78 8.59 -5.30
N LEU A 133 -15.79 9.47 -5.37
CA LEU A 133 -14.41 9.17 -4.98
C LEU A 133 -14.28 9.19 -3.46
N VAL A 134 -13.58 8.21 -2.89
CA VAL A 134 -13.33 8.08 -1.46
C VAL A 134 -11.88 7.70 -1.20
N GLN A 135 -11.35 8.10 -0.04
CA GLN A 135 -10.06 7.63 0.44
C GLN A 135 -10.27 6.33 1.22
N LEU A 136 -9.69 5.22 0.77
CA LEU A 136 -9.83 3.92 1.43
C LEU A 136 -8.79 3.71 2.52
N ALA A 137 -7.57 4.18 2.29
CA ALA A 137 -6.47 4.09 3.24
C ALA A 137 -5.64 5.37 3.29
N GLU A 138 -4.99 5.64 4.40
CA GLU A 138 -3.96 6.68 4.53
C GLU A 138 -2.70 6.08 5.17
N ARG A 139 -1.54 6.58 4.77
CA ARG A 139 -0.24 6.14 5.27
C ARG A 139 0.36 7.21 6.17
N ARG A 140 0.78 6.81 7.38
CA ARG A 140 1.52 7.63 8.35
C ARG A 140 2.75 6.89 8.83
N VAL A 141 3.92 7.19 8.26
CA VAL A 141 5.19 6.52 8.57
C VAL A 141 5.07 5.00 8.37
N ASN A 142 4.82 4.23 9.44
CA ASN A 142 4.63 2.78 9.42
C ASN A 142 3.21 2.35 9.80
N VAL A 143 2.26 3.29 9.95
CA VAL A 143 0.87 3.02 10.27
C VAL A 143 0.03 3.22 9.01
N ILE A 144 -0.74 2.19 8.66
CA ILE A 144 -1.76 2.22 7.61
C ILE A 144 -3.12 2.28 8.28
N ARG A 145 -3.83 3.39 8.09
CA ARG A 145 -5.20 3.55 8.58
C ARG A 145 -6.15 3.32 7.42
N ILE A 146 -7.18 2.51 7.63
CA ILE A 146 -8.18 2.17 6.63
C ILE A 146 -9.55 2.59 7.17
N ASP A 147 -10.34 3.28 6.35
CA ASP A 147 -11.73 3.60 6.68
C ASP A 147 -12.50 2.29 6.90
N ARG A 148 -13.02 2.09 8.12
CA ARG A 148 -13.75 0.87 8.49
C ARG A 148 -15.02 0.68 7.67
N ALA A 149 -15.77 1.75 7.43
CA ALA A 149 -17.02 1.67 6.68
C ALA A 149 -16.74 1.30 5.22
N MET A 150 -15.72 1.90 4.60
CA MET A 150 -15.34 1.52 3.23
C MET A 150 -14.74 0.11 3.18
N TRP A 151 -13.92 -0.29 4.15
CA TRP A 151 -13.39 -1.65 4.25
C TRP A 151 -14.48 -2.71 4.23
N GLN A 152 -15.60 -2.48 4.92
CA GLN A 152 -16.73 -3.42 4.92
C GLN A 152 -17.40 -3.54 3.54
N ARG A 153 -17.31 -2.50 2.70
CA ARG A 153 -17.89 -2.45 1.35
C ARG A 153 -16.98 -3.04 0.27
N LEU A 154 -15.71 -3.28 0.58
CA LEU A 154 -14.77 -3.96 -0.31
C LEU A 154 -15.02 -5.48 -0.27
N ASP A 155 -15.05 -6.10 -1.44
CA ASP A 155 -14.95 -7.56 -1.54
C ASP A 155 -13.52 -8.05 -1.23
N ASP A 156 -13.34 -9.36 -1.13
CA ASP A 156 -12.05 -9.92 -0.73
C ASP A 156 -10.93 -9.62 -1.73
N VAL A 157 -11.23 -9.49 -3.03
CA VAL A 157 -10.21 -9.15 -4.05
C VAL A 157 -9.73 -7.72 -3.81
N ASN A 158 -10.67 -6.78 -3.66
CA ASN A 158 -10.34 -5.38 -3.41
C ASN A 158 -9.68 -5.16 -2.05
N LYS A 159 -10.05 -5.92 -1.02
CA LYS A 159 -9.37 -5.90 0.29
C LYS A 159 -7.91 -6.33 0.19
N VAL A 160 -7.65 -7.45 -0.50
CA VAL A 160 -6.29 -7.95 -0.69
C VAL A 160 -5.50 -6.98 -1.58
N ALA A 161 -6.10 -6.46 -2.65
CA ALA A 161 -5.49 -5.46 -3.51
C ALA A 161 -5.11 -4.20 -2.77
N LEU A 162 -5.99 -3.66 -1.92
CA LEU A 162 -5.68 -2.50 -1.08
C LEU A 162 -4.51 -2.80 -0.14
N VAL A 163 -4.52 -3.94 0.56
CA VAL A 163 -3.42 -4.31 1.46
C VAL A 163 -2.08 -4.43 0.71
N ILE A 164 -2.07 -5.09 -0.45
CA ILE A 164 -0.86 -5.24 -1.25
C ILE A 164 -0.41 -3.90 -1.83
N HIS A 165 -1.34 -3.05 -2.27
CA HIS A 165 -1.07 -1.68 -2.71
C HIS A 165 -0.27 -0.94 -1.63
N GLU A 166 -0.77 -0.89 -0.39
CA GLU A 166 -0.09 -0.17 0.70
C GLU A 166 1.29 -0.76 1.00
N ILE A 167 1.44 -2.10 0.95
CA ILE A 167 2.74 -2.75 1.15
C ILE A 167 3.74 -2.37 0.05
N VAL A 168 3.32 -2.35 -1.21
CA VAL A 168 4.17 -2.01 -2.35
C VAL A 168 4.58 -0.55 -2.26
N TYR A 169 3.62 0.35 -2.03
CA TYR A 169 3.89 1.77 -1.86
C TYR A 169 4.86 2.04 -0.72
N SER A 170 4.65 1.41 0.45
CA SER A 170 5.60 1.50 1.57
C SER A 170 6.98 0.88 1.27
N ALA A 171 7.09 -0.02 0.29
CA ALA A 171 8.36 -0.66 -0.08
C ALA A 171 9.16 0.12 -1.13
N ILE A 172 8.49 0.84 -2.03
CA ILE A 172 9.12 1.56 -3.16
C ILE A 172 9.33 3.04 -2.80
N ASP A 173 8.37 3.66 -2.12
CA ASP A 173 8.36 5.11 -1.97
C ASP A 173 7.69 5.58 -0.68
N PRO A 174 8.46 5.82 0.40
CA PRO A 174 7.92 6.41 1.62
C PRO A 174 7.56 7.90 1.47
N LEU A 175 7.92 8.59 0.38
CA LEU A 175 7.79 10.06 0.25
C LEU A 175 7.18 10.57 -1.09
N SER A 176 6.74 9.66 -1.98
CA SER A 176 6.01 9.83 -3.25
C SER A 176 6.44 10.97 -4.19
N THR A 177 7.07 10.63 -5.32
CA THR A 177 7.02 11.47 -6.54
C THR A 177 5.97 10.94 -7.54
N GLU A 178 5.39 11.80 -8.39
CA GLU A 178 4.32 11.42 -9.33
C GLU A 178 4.68 10.21 -10.22
N PHE A 179 5.88 10.20 -10.82
CA PHE A 179 6.34 9.08 -11.66
C PHE A 179 6.38 7.73 -10.92
N ARG A 180 6.72 7.74 -9.62
CA ARG A 180 6.75 6.52 -8.79
C ARG A 180 5.35 6.03 -8.44
N SER A 181 4.38 6.94 -8.36
CA SER A 181 2.96 6.60 -8.20
C SER A 181 2.50 5.76 -9.38
N ASP A 182 2.70 6.21 -10.62
CA ASP A 182 2.23 5.50 -11.82
C ASP A 182 2.83 4.10 -11.98
N LEU A 183 4.14 3.96 -11.73
CA LEU A 183 4.79 2.66 -11.74
C LEU A 183 4.24 1.73 -10.66
N THR A 184 3.94 2.27 -9.47
CA THR A 184 3.37 1.47 -8.39
C THR A 184 1.95 1.03 -8.72
N ARG A 185 1.12 1.94 -9.26
CA ARG A 185 -0.24 1.61 -9.75
C ARG A 185 -0.18 0.53 -10.84
N PHE A 186 0.79 0.61 -11.75
CA PHE A 186 1.02 -0.42 -12.76
C PHE A 186 1.42 -1.75 -12.16
N PHE A 187 2.40 -1.77 -11.25
CA PHE A 187 2.80 -3.01 -10.56
C PHE A 187 1.62 -3.67 -9.86
N VAL A 188 0.89 -2.90 -9.04
CA VAL A 188 -0.23 -3.40 -8.25
C VAL A 188 -1.33 -3.95 -9.17
N SER A 189 -1.74 -3.22 -10.21
CA SER A 189 -2.76 -3.74 -11.13
C SER A 189 -2.30 -5.00 -11.86
N SER A 190 -1.06 -5.01 -12.39
CA SER A 190 -0.53 -6.16 -13.13
C SER A 190 -0.44 -7.42 -12.29
N ILE A 191 -0.06 -7.33 -11.00
CA ILE A 191 0.01 -8.54 -10.17
C ILE A 191 -1.36 -9.15 -9.90
N PHE A 192 -2.47 -8.42 -10.02
CA PHE A 192 -3.83 -8.97 -9.87
C PHE A 192 -4.47 -9.38 -11.21
N SER A 193 -3.88 -9.03 -12.35
CA SER A 193 -4.35 -9.39 -13.70
C SER A 193 -4.02 -10.85 -14.04
N LYS A 194 -4.96 -11.65 -14.58
CA LYS A 194 -4.63 -13.02 -15.03
C LYS A 194 -3.77 -12.99 -16.30
N GLU A 195 -3.87 -11.93 -17.08
CA GLU A 195 -3.10 -11.75 -18.31
C GLU A 195 -1.72 -11.14 -18.04
N ASP A 196 -1.65 -10.06 -17.25
CA ASP A 196 -0.38 -9.35 -17.06
C ASP A 196 0.55 -10.06 -16.09
N PHE A 197 0.04 -10.71 -15.04
CA PHE A 197 0.90 -11.33 -14.04
C PHE A 197 1.82 -12.42 -14.64
N PRO A 198 1.35 -13.34 -15.49
CA PRO A 198 2.24 -14.23 -16.23
C PRO A 198 3.24 -13.48 -17.13
N ALA A 199 2.83 -12.38 -17.76
CA ALA A 199 3.71 -11.59 -18.62
C ALA A 199 4.82 -10.84 -17.83
N MET A 200 4.58 -10.54 -16.55
CA MET A 200 5.62 -10.00 -15.68
C MET A 200 6.79 -10.97 -15.52
N ASN A 201 6.59 -12.27 -15.71
CA ASN A 201 7.64 -13.27 -15.58
C ASN A 201 8.64 -13.29 -16.75
N TYR A 202 8.42 -12.55 -17.83
CA TYR A 202 9.43 -12.40 -18.89
C TYR A 202 10.68 -11.70 -18.36
N ALA A 203 11.86 -12.16 -18.78
CA ALA A 203 13.15 -11.75 -18.20
C ALA A 203 13.33 -10.22 -18.17
N HIS A 204 12.99 -9.52 -19.26
CA HIS A 204 13.12 -8.07 -19.34
C HIS A 204 12.18 -7.34 -18.37
N THR A 205 10.92 -7.75 -18.29
CA THR A 205 9.93 -7.18 -17.36
C THR A 205 10.31 -7.42 -15.91
N ARG A 206 10.79 -8.63 -15.60
CA ARG A 206 11.26 -8.98 -14.27
C ARG A 206 12.45 -8.13 -13.83
N LEU A 207 13.46 -7.97 -14.69
CA LEU A 207 14.64 -7.13 -14.41
C LEU A 207 14.24 -5.67 -14.20
N PHE A 208 13.32 -5.13 -15.01
CA PHE A 208 12.81 -3.78 -14.84
C PHE A 208 12.23 -3.58 -13.43
N TRP A 209 11.33 -4.44 -13.00
CA TRP A 209 10.70 -4.32 -11.68
C TRP A 209 11.69 -4.55 -10.53
N GLN A 210 12.58 -5.53 -10.64
CA GLN A 210 13.67 -5.69 -9.68
C GLN A 210 14.47 -4.39 -9.59
N SER A 211 14.73 -3.71 -10.71
CA SER A 211 15.42 -2.42 -10.71
C SER A 211 14.63 -1.33 -9.97
N VAL A 212 13.31 -1.26 -10.15
CA VAL A 212 12.43 -0.31 -9.44
C VAL A 212 12.51 -0.51 -7.92
N PHE A 213 12.48 -1.76 -7.46
CA PHE A 213 12.64 -2.05 -6.04
C PHE A 213 14.10 -1.76 -5.60
N PHE A 214 15.11 -2.32 -6.24
CA PHE A 214 16.46 -2.44 -5.69
C PHE A 214 17.47 -1.34 -6.07
N LEU A 215 17.25 -0.56 -7.14
CA LEU A 215 18.19 0.51 -7.55
C LEU A 215 18.02 1.81 -6.77
N ASN A 216 17.03 1.91 -5.88
CA ASN A 216 16.88 3.05 -5.00
C ASN A 216 17.35 2.66 -3.59
N PRO A 217 18.53 3.12 -3.14
CA PRO A 217 18.87 3.03 -1.74
C PRO A 217 17.83 3.84 -0.98
N VAL A 218 16.99 3.15 -0.20
CA VAL A 218 16.32 3.80 0.94
C VAL A 218 17.47 4.44 1.71
N ILE A 219 17.45 5.78 1.82
CA ILE A 219 18.34 6.51 2.71
C ILE A 219 18.22 5.79 4.05
N ARG A 220 19.27 5.05 4.39
CA ARG A 220 19.36 4.35 5.67
C ARG A 220 19.47 5.42 6.73
N ASP A 221 18.65 5.31 7.76
CA ASP A 221 18.87 5.99 9.04
C ASP A 221 20.32 5.77 9.52
#